data_AF-A0A2R5GQS9-F1
#
_entry.id   AF-A0A2R5GQS9-F1
#
_cell.length_a   1.000
_cell.length_b   1.000
_cell.length_c   1.000
_cell.angle_alpha   90.00
_cell.angle_beta   90.00
_cell.angle_gamma   90.00
#
_symmetry.space_group_name_H-M   'P 1'
#
loop_
_entity.id
_entity.type
_entity.pdbx_description
1 polymer ?
#
loop_
_entity_poly.entity_id
_entity_poly.type
_entity_poly.pdbx_seq_one_letter_code
_entity_poly.pdbx_strand_id
1 'polypeptide(L)'
;EGAEAKDGARTATETEAAAGTVEAAAAPAETKDRFAEDEQELRAYEESAKAVAAKVQRQQEGKESAMLDEQHKDEAYLTVDEIQALLEEQRADIRRAQEGQGAGRGLMSTLGLVSAPGEALSEEAKDQIGAWYLERSRYIPLRLEYKERARLRLIHAIMRSSDYANVVDGREFKTEAKRLHALIKCVMATLTGVATAYKYDFAQRLVEDRNFAKYSTTFRRVFEVGRRYKVMNPEKMRGTYGKMIYLLQDSMIPEVRETLEFSLVSPMQTVYSLLKSKGALDVLRDENISTATMEILPDGKTRPQIQREIKLKERAIELISRKYSSRSYESKTDITADEIKRCLYSIGDNSSYLNSNCKPIDYIITLLKENFGGENVGSSKWSLAIYGGDSGSRLTHTHERQYHYVLQSLTLWREIVHDMFRLWSVAESDLLDAESPYKLRNTGQGVHRLQPAPLTSKAMHGILYAVQQRLGHTVEGWVGSSVIHLGDSNVPNALLFIDKYNQVPRILNALVSCLKFIINKLPEDPALVDLVEARFGSVEDAVRTILQDFFKRAFDGSGADNFFEAGSCIDGRLTSAWNWCHQLPDAEYYFLFKLAGFRSFDGDFQS
;
A
#
# COMPACT_ATOMS: atom_id res chain seq x y z
N GLU A 1 -66.00 -17.32 -4.46
CA GLU A 1 -65.90 -15.95 -4.98
C GLU A 1 -64.63 -15.93 -5.84
N GLY A 2 -64.64 -16.00 -7.17
CA GLY A 2 -65.56 -15.46 -8.19
C GLY A 2 -65.08 -14.05 -8.56
N ALA A 3 -64.59 -13.71 -9.76
CA ALA A 3 -64.59 -14.34 -11.09
C ALA A 3 -63.16 -14.25 -11.73
N GLU A 4 -62.68 -15.08 -12.68
CA GLU A 4 -63.10 -15.20 -14.11
C GLU A 4 -63.12 -13.85 -14.85
N ALA A 5 -62.78 -13.67 -16.14
CA ALA A 5 -62.36 -14.50 -17.29
C ALA A 5 -61.93 -13.54 -18.46
N LYS A 6 -61.42 -13.87 -19.67
CA LYS A 6 -60.92 -15.06 -20.43
C LYS A 6 -60.00 -14.47 -21.55
N ASP A 7 -58.87 -15.09 -21.97
CA ASP A 7 -58.69 -16.13 -23.00
C ASP A 7 -58.95 -15.68 -24.48
N GLY A 8 -58.19 -16.20 -25.45
CA GLY A 8 -58.36 -15.92 -26.89
C GLY A 8 -57.07 -16.00 -27.74
N ALA A 9 -56.90 -17.06 -28.52
CA ALA A 9 -55.66 -17.37 -29.27
C ALA A 9 -55.87 -17.55 -30.80
N ARG A 10 -54.73 -17.60 -31.53
CA ARG A 10 -54.58 -17.95 -32.99
C ARG A 10 -55.07 -16.83 -33.94
N THR A 11 -54.60 -16.69 -35.18
CA THR A 11 -54.07 -17.67 -36.18
C THR A 11 -52.89 -17.12 -37.02
N ALA A 12 -52.20 -18.00 -37.74
CA ALA A 12 -51.26 -17.66 -38.81
C ALA A 12 -51.89 -17.87 -40.21
N THR A 13 -51.51 -17.04 -41.19
CA THR A 13 -51.74 -17.24 -42.63
C THR A 13 -50.62 -16.55 -43.43
N GLU A 14 -50.33 -17.07 -44.63
CA GLU A 14 -49.15 -16.76 -45.45
C GLU A 14 -49.35 -15.65 -46.49
N THR A 15 -48.22 -15.18 -47.05
CA THR A 15 -48.01 -14.59 -48.40
C THR A 15 -48.87 -13.41 -48.86
N GLU A 16 -48.20 -12.27 -49.14
CA GLU A 16 -47.99 -11.83 -50.53
C GLU A 16 -46.81 -10.85 -50.65
N ALA A 17 -46.24 -10.72 -51.85
CA ALA A 17 -45.06 -9.90 -52.11
C ALA A 17 -45.41 -8.61 -52.86
N ALA A 18 -44.85 -7.48 -52.42
CA ALA A 18 -44.85 -6.23 -53.19
C ALA A 18 -43.49 -5.55 -53.07
N ALA A 19 -42.84 -5.31 -54.22
CA ALA A 19 -41.57 -4.59 -54.27
C ALA A 19 -41.81 -3.08 -54.08
N GLY A 20 -41.10 -2.47 -53.14
CA GLY A 20 -41.13 -1.03 -52.86
C GLY A 20 -39.71 -0.49 -52.66
N THR A 21 -39.34 0.48 -53.48
CA THR A 21 -38.04 1.14 -53.57
C THR A 21 -37.40 1.53 -52.23
N VAL A 22 -36.09 1.28 -52.11
CA VAL A 22 -35.24 1.79 -51.03
C VAL A 22 -35.10 3.30 -51.16
N GLU A 23 -35.56 4.05 -50.14
CA GLU A 23 -35.20 5.45 -49.95
C GLU A 23 -34.27 5.56 -48.74
N ALA A 24 -33.06 6.07 -48.95
CA ALA A 24 -32.01 6.08 -47.94
C ALA A 24 -32.23 7.22 -46.94
N ALA A 25 -32.84 6.90 -45.78
CA ALA A 25 -32.96 7.83 -44.68
C ALA A 25 -31.57 8.28 -44.18
N ALA A 26 -31.22 9.54 -44.44
CA ALA A 26 -29.96 10.12 -44.01
C ALA A 26 -29.90 10.22 -42.47
N ALA A 27 -28.82 9.69 -41.89
CA ALA A 27 -28.56 9.86 -40.46
C ALA A 27 -28.39 11.36 -40.10
N PRO A 28 -28.85 11.82 -38.92
CA PRO A 28 -28.74 13.23 -38.51
C PRO A 28 -27.29 13.70 -38.50
N ALA A 29 -27.04 14.94 -38.96
CA ALA A 29 -25.70 15.51 -39.11
C ALA A 29 -24.88 15.47 -37.80
N GLU A 30 -25.51 15.78 -36.66
CA GLU A 30 -24.90 15.72 -35.32
C GLU A 30 -24.27 14.35 -34.97
N THR A 31 -24.77 13.27 -35.57
CA THR A 31 -24.21 11.93 -35.36
C THR A 31 -22.89 11.75 -36.09
N LYS A 32 -22.73 12.36 -37.28
CA LYS A 32 -21.51 12.26 -38.09
C LYS A 32 -20.38 13.13 -37.54
N ASP A 33 -20.68 14.36 -37.10
CA ASP A 33 -19.67 15.24 -36.51
C ASP A 33 -19.06 14.61 -35.25
N ARG A 34 -19.89 14.04 -34.35
CA ARG A 34 -19.39 13.36 -33.16
C ARG A 34 -18.55 12.12 -33.45
N PHE A 35 -18.86 11.35 -34.49
CA PHE A 35 -17.98 10.24 -34.93
C PHE A 35 -16.65 10.74 -35.52
N ALA A 36 -16.61 11.94 -36.11
CA ALA A 36 -15.38 12.55 -36.59
C ALA A 36 -14.52 13.06 -35.41
N GLU A 37 -15.13 13.72 -34.42
CA GLU A 37 -14.49 14.13 -33.16
C GLU A 37 -13.91 12.91 -32.40
N ASP A 38 -14.69 11.83 -32.27
CA ASP A 38 -14.26 10.56 -31.64
C ASP A 38 -12.99 9.96 -32.32
N GLU A 39 -12.89 10.00 -33.66
CA GLU A 39 -11.68 9.57 -34.37
C GLU A 39 -10.52 10.56 -34.21
N GLN A 40 -10.80 11.86 -34.11
CA GLN A 40 -9.80 12.91 -34.00
C GLN A 40 -9.12 12.89 -32.62
N GLU A 41 -9.89 12.72 -31.53
CA GLU A 41 -9.34 12.51 -30.18
C GLU A 41 -8.51 11.23 -30.08
N LEU A 42 -8.97 10.13 -30.70
CA LEU A 42 -8.25 8.86 -30.66
C LEU A 42 -6.90 8.94 -31.41
N ARG A 43 -6.88 9.64 -32.56
CA ARG A 43 -5.64 9.94 -33.29
C ARG A 43 -4.72 10.87 -32.49
N ALA A 44 -5.25 11.90 -31.83
CA ALA A 44 -4.47 12.78 -30.97
C ALA A 44 -3.83 12.02 -29.78
N TYR A 45 -4.53 11.03 -29.21
CA TYR A 45 -3.97 10.14 -28.19
C TYR A 45 -2.83 9.26 -28.75
N GLU A 46 -3.00 8.67 -29.94
CA GLU A 46 -1.93 7.91 -30.61
C GLU A 46 -0.71 8.77 -30.97
N GLU A 47 -0.91 10.01 -31.41
CA GLU A 47 0.16 10.96 -31.71
C GLU A 47 0.90 11.42 -30.45
N SER A 48 0.17 11.71 -29.36
CA SER A 48 0.74 12.00 -28.05
C SER A 48 1.62 10.85 -27.54
N ALA A 49 1.12 9.60 -27.62
CA ALA A 49 1.89 8.42 -27.24
C ALA A 49 3.17 8.25 -28.08
N LYS A 50 3.11 8.51 -29.39
CA LYS A 50 4.29 8.49 -30.29
C LYS A 50 5.27 9.61 -29.95
N ALA A 51 4.80 10.82 -29.66
CA ALA A 51 5.63 11.97 -29.30
C ALA A 51 6.37 11.77 -27.95
N VAL A 52 5.68 11.22 -26.95
CA VAL A 52 6.29 10.85 -25.65
C VAL A 52 7.34 9.75 -25.83
N ALA A 53 7.05 8.70 -26.62
CA ALA A 53 8.03 7.66 -26.92
C ALA A 53 9.29 8.22 -27.60
N ALA A 54 9.13 9.13 -28.58
CA ALA A 54 10.23 9.80 -29.24
C ALA A 54 11.07 10.69 -28.28
N LYS A 55 10.43 11.40 -27.34
CA LYS A 55 11.13 12.19 -26.31
C LYS A 55 11.96 11.30 -25.38
N VAL A 56 11.34 10.24 -24.84
CA VAL A 56 12.03 9.26 -24.00
C VAL A 56 13.20 8.60 -24.73
N GLN A 57 13.07 8.33 -26.03
CA GLN A 57 14.16 7.78 -26.82
C GLN A 57 15.32 8.79 -27.01
N ARG A 58 15.06 10.07 -27.28
CA ARG A 58 16.14 11.09 -27.34
C ARG A 58 16.88 11.25 -26.00
N GLN A 59 16.17 11.10 -24.88
CA GLN A 59 16.78 11.09 -23.54
C GLN A 59 17.64 9.84 -23.30
N GLN A 60 17.22 8.66 -23.77
CA GLN A 60 18.02 7.43 -23.67
C GLN A 60 19.24 7.43 -24.60
N GLU A 61 19.14 8.10 -25.76
CA GLU A 61 20.24 8.30 -26.71
C GLU A 61 21.20 9.44 -26.31
N GLY A 62 20.97 10.11 -25.17
CA GLY A 62 21.81 11.22 -24.68
C GLY A 62 21.72 12.50 -25.50
N LYS A 63 20.73 12.61 -26.40
CA LYS A 63 20.49 13.78 -27.28
C LYS A 63 19.65 14.87 -26.60
N GLU A 64 19.00 14.53 -25.49
CA GLU A 64 18.14 15.43 -24.70
C GLU A 64 18.39 15.12 -23.21
N SER A 65 18.48 16.13 -22.35
CA SER A 65 18.77 15.91 -20.92
C SER A 65 17.58 15.29 -20.20
N ALA A 66 17.87 14.53 -19.14
CA ALA A 66 16.88 14.03 -18.18
C ALA A 66 16.85 14.86 -16.87
N MET A 67 17.68 15.90 -16.77
CA MET A 67 17.68 16.86 -15.66
C MET A 67 16.61 17.93 -15.85
N LEU A 68 16.15 18.53 -14.74
CA LEU A 68 15.26 19.70 -14.74
C LEU A 68 16.00 20.96 -15.22
N ASP A 69 15.25 21.96 -15.68
CA ASP A 69 15.78 23.21 -16.23
C ASP A 69 16.57 24.05 -15.20
N GLU A 70 17.40 24.97 -15.71
CA GLU A 70 18.35 25.85 -14.99
C GLU A 70 17.78 26.64 -13.78
N GLN A 71 16.45 26.77 -13.65
CA GLN A 71 15.78 27.48 -12.56
C GLN A 71 15.92 26.82 -11.16
N HIS A 72 16.71 25.76 -11.03
CA HIS A 72 16.88 24.97 -9.80
C HIS A 72 18.33 24.92 -9.28
N LYS A 73 19.18 25.89 -9.63
CA LYS A 73 20.61 25.90 -9.24
C LYS A 73 20.93 26.51 -7.87
N ASP A 74 20.01 27.27 -7.27
CA ASP A 74 20.27 28.06 -6.07
C ASP A 74 19.74 27.41 -4.78
N GLU A 75 20.34 26.29 -4.37
CA GLU A 75 20.33 25.83 -2.98
C GLU A 75 21.78 25.67 -2.49
N ALA A 76 22.19 26.53 -1.56
CA ALA A 76 23.53 26.49 -0.97
C ALA A 76 23.62 25.36 0.07
N TYR A 77 24.39 24.32 -0.23
CA TYR A 77 24.64 23.20 0.68
C TYR A 77 25.67 23.59 1.74
N LEU A 78 25.41 23.22 3.00
CA LEU A 78 26.37 23.34 4.11
C LEU A 78 27.66 22.58 3.78
N THR A 79 28.79 23.19 4.13
CA THR A 79 30.12 22.62 3.93
C THR A 79 30.40 21.47 4.90
N VAL A 80 31.37 20.63 4.54
CA VAL A 80 31.75 19.45 5.35
C VAL A 80 32.20 19.85 6.75
N ASP A 81 32.84 21.01 6.91
CA ASP A 81 33.34 21.50 8.19
C ASP A 81 32.22 22.02 9.09
N GLU A 82 31.20 22.69 8.52
CA GLU A 82 29.97 23.09 9.23
C GLU A 82 29.17 21.87 9.71
N ILE A 83 29.06 20.84 8.87
CA ILE A 83 28.46 19.55 9.23
C ILE A 83 29.26 18.87 10.35
N GLN A 84 30.59 19.00 10.37
CA GLN A 84 31.43 18.40 11.40
C GLN A 84 31.32 19.12 12.75
N ALA A 85 31.23 20.45 12.78
CA ALA A 85 30.99 21.21 14.00
C ALA A 85 29.65 20.84 14.67
N LEU A 86 28.56 20.80 13.89
CA LEU A 86 27.23 20.38 14.35
C LEU A 86 27.22 18.94 14.90
N LEU A 87 28.04 18.05 14.34
CA LEU A 87 28.19 16.67 14.80
C LEU A 87 28.99 16.54 16.11
N GLU A 88 29.86 17.50 16.46
CA GLU A 88 30.63 17.46 17.71
C GLU A 88 29.83 18.02 18.89
N GLU A 89 29.00 19.05 18.65
CA GLU A 89 28.05 19.58 19.62
C GLU A 89 27.01 18.51 20.04
N GLN A 90 26.36 17.85 19.08
CA GLN A 90 25.44 16.73 19.37
C GLN A 90 26.08 15.58 20.17
N ARG A 91 27.39 15.37 20.07
CA ARG A 91 28.12 14.35 20.85
C ARG A 91 28.34 14.76 22.31
N ALA A 92 28.24 16.04 22.66
CA ALA A 92 28.22 16.48 24.05
C ALA A 92 26.90 16.12 24.73
N ASP A 93 25.77 16.31 24.04
CA ASP A 93 24.44 16.13 24.62
C ASP A 93 24.04 14.66 24.74
N ILE A 94 24.40 13.82 23.77
CA ILE A 94 24.20 12.37 23.84
C ILE A 94 24.89 11.75 25.08
N ARG A 95 26.02 12.32 25.54
CA ARG A 95 26.69 11.85 26.77
C ARG A 95 25.89 12.15 28.05
N ARG A 96 25.07 13.20 28.06
CA ARG A 96 24.18 13.54 29.18
C ARG A 96 22.90 12.68 29.18
N ALA A 97 22.44 12.24 28.01
CA ALA A 97 21.25 11.39 27.88
C ALA A 97 21.49 9.89 28.17
N GLN A 98 22.76 9.42 28.19
CA GLN A 98 23.09 7.99 28.25
C GLN A 98 22.98 7.33 29.65
N GLU A 99 22.70 8.09 30.71
CA GLU A 99 22.57 7.55 32.07
C GLU A 99 21.17 6.96 32.38
N GLY A 100 20.22 7.04 31.44
CA GLY A 100 18.87 6.50 31.59
C GLY A 100 18.34 5.77 30.36
N GLN A 101 17.70 4.62 30.61
CA GLN A 101 16.87 3.81 29.71
C GLN A 101 17.57 2.85 28.73
N GLY A 102 17.30 1.56 28.93
CA GLY A 102 17.44 0.51 27.91
C GLY A 102 16.08 -0.13 27.63
N ALA A 103 15.47 0.19 26.48
CA ALA A 103 14.23 -0.43 26.02
C ALA A 103 14.26 -0.56 24.49
N GLY A 104 14.40 -1.80 23.98
CA GLY A 104 14.67 -2.01 22.55
C GLY A 104 14.72 -3.47 22.09
N ARG A 105 13.82 -4.32 22.60
CA ARG A 105 13.67 -5.73 22.16
C ARG A 105 12.26 -5.96 21.60
N GLY A 106 12.13 -5.89 20.28
CA GLY A 106 10.85 -6.03 19.58
C GLY A 106 10.38 -7.48 19.40
N LEU A 107 9.06 -7.63 19.25
CA LEU A 107 8.21 -8.76 18.78
C LEU A 107 8.67 -10.20 19.00
N MET A 108 9.85 -10.61 18.52
CA MET A 108 10.43 -11.91 18.89
C MET A 108 10.57 -12.02 20.42
N SER A 109 10.86 -10.92 21.13
CA SER A 109 10.86 -10.89 22.59
C SER A 109 9.46 -11.09 23.20
N THR A 110 8.42 -10.63 22.49
CA THR A 110 7.01 -10.76 22.89
C THR A 110 6.47 -12.17 22.66
N LEU A 111 7.09 -12.92 21.74
CA LEU A 111 6.82 -14.34 21.47
C LEU A 111 7.73 -15.29 22.29
N GLY A 112 8.64 -14.77 23.11
CA GLY A 112 9.63 -15.59 23.85
C GLY A 112 10.78 -16.14 22.99
N LEU A 113 10.91 -15.69 21.74
CA LEU A 113 11.84 -16.21 20.72
C LEU A 113 13.20 -15.49 20.66
N VAL A 114 13.59 -14.70 21.68
CA VAL A 114 14.93 -14.08 21.77
C VAL A 114 15.58 -14.38 23.11
N SER A 115 16.42 -15.43 23.15
CA SER A 115 17.35 -15.66 24.25
C SER A 115 18.32 -14.49 24.48
N ALA A 116 19.04 -14.51 25.60
CA ALA A 116 20.17 -13.60 25.80
C ALA A 116 21.29 -13.91 24.76
N PRO A 117 22.14 -12.93 24.39
CA PRO A 117 23.23 -13.18 23.45
C PRO A 117 24.23 -14.20 24.03
N GLY A 118 24.17 -15.45 23.57
CA GLY A 118 25.07 -16.54 23.99
C GLY A 118 24.39 -17.88 24.33
N GLU A 119 23.07 -17.91 24.51
CA GLU A 119 22.34 -19.17 24.72
C GLU A 119 21.94 -19.80 23.37
N ALA A 120 22.04 -21.13 23.27
CA ALA A 120 21.50 -21.87 22.15
C ALA A 120 19.97 -21.96 22.25
N LEU A 121 19.28 -21.62 21.16
CA LEU A 121 17.84 -21.84 21.03
C LEU A 121 17.51 -23.34 21.09
N SER A 122 16.39 -23.72 21.70
CA SER A 122 15.90 -25.09 21.65
C SER A 122 15.49 -25.48 20.22
N GLU A 123 15.44 -26.77 19.92
CA GLU A 123 15.04 -27.24 18.59
C GLU A 123 13.59 -26.84 18.26
N GLU A 124 12.69 -26.83 19.25
CA GLU A 124 11.30 -26.35 19.06
C GLU A 124 11.26 -24.86 18.70
N ALA A 125 12.11 -24.04 19.32
CA ALA A 125 12.21 -22.61 18.99
C ALA A 125 12.79 -22.40 17.58
N LYS A 126 13.78 -23.20 17.17
CA LYS A 126 14.32 -23.19 15.80
C LYS A 126 13.27 -23.59 14.77
N ASP A 127 12.51 -24.65 15.02
CA ASP A 127 11.44 -25.11 14.11
C ASP A 127 10.31 -24.07 14.01
N GLN A 128 9.93 -23.41 15.11
CA GLN A 128 8.94 -22.32 15.08
C GLN A 128 9.43 -21.11 14.28
N ILE A 129 10.69 -20.69 14.46
CA ILE A 129 11.31 -19.61 13.69
C ILE A 129 11.39 -20.00 12.20
N GLY A 130 11.83 -21.22 11.90
CA GLY A 130 11.89 -21.76 10.54
C GLY A 130 10.52 -21.82 9.86
N ALA A 131 9.47 -22.22 10.59
CA ALA A 131 8.09 -22.22 10.10
C ALA A 131 7.59 -20.79 9.83
N TRP A 132 7.93 -19.82 10.69
CA TRP A 132 7.58 -18.41 10.49
C TRP A 132 8.23 -17.82 9.23
N TYR A 133 9.55 -18.04 9.04
CA TYR A 133 10.23 -17.61 7.82
C TYR A 133 9.71 -18.33 6.57
N LEU A 134 9.43 -19.64 6.67
CA LEU A 134 8.86 -20.44 5.58
C LEU A 134 7.53 -19.87 5.11
N GLU A 135 6.59 -19.63 6.02
CA GLU A 135 5.27 -19.10 5.68
C GLU A 135 5.34 -17.66 5.18
N ARG A 136 6.08 -16.79 5.89
CA ARG A 136 6.20 -15.38 5.52
C ARG A 136 6.89 -15.18 4.16
N SER A 137 7.88 -16.02 3.84
CA SER A 137 8.59 -15.97 2.54
C SER A 137 7.69 -16.20 1.32
N ARG A 138 6.51 -16.80 1.49
CA ARG A 138 5.51 -16.96 0.42
C ARG A 138 5.02 -15.62 -0.13
N TYR A 139 4.99 -14.61 0.74
CA TYR A 139 4.42 -13.29 0.50
C TYR A 139 5.47 -12.18 0.42
N ILE A 140 6.74 -12.47 0.73
CA ILE A 140 7.86 -11.53 0.55
C ILE A 140 8.29 -11.53 -0.93
N PRO A 141 8.06 -10.44 -1.69
CA PRO A 141 8.48 -10.36 -3.08
C PRO A 141 10.00 -10.25 -3.18
N LEU A 142 10.60 -10.74 -4.27
CA LEU A 142 12.04 -10.60 -4.49
C LEU A 142 12.43 -9.17 -4.87
N ARG A 143 13.46 -8.63 -4.20
CA ARG A 143 14.15 -7.38 -4.57
C ARG A 143 14.44 -7.35 -6.07
N LEU A 144 14.21 -6.20 -6.71
CA LEU A 144 14.42 -6.05 -8.16
C LEU A 144 15.91 -6.16 -8.54
N GLU A 145 16.21 -6.94 -9.58
CA GLU A 145 17.53 -6.94 -10.21
C GLU A 145 17.79 -5.62 -10.96
N TYR A 146 19.06 -5.30 -11.24
CA TYR A 146 19.41 -4.08 -11.99
C TYR A 146 18.69 -3.98 -13.35
N LYS A 147 18.65 -5.08 -14.11
CA LYS A 147 17.90 -5.21 -15.38
C LYS A 147 16.38 -5.11 -15.24
N GLU A 148 15.83 -5.27 -14.03
CA GLU A 148 14.40 -5.13 -13.75
C GLU A 148 14.03 -3.68 -13.42
N ARG A 149 14.94 -2.89 -12.84
CA ARG A 149 14.71 -1.45 -12.61
C ARG A 149 14.43 -0.67 -13.90
N ALA A 150 15.00 -1.10 -15.03
CA ALA A 150 14.65 -0.55 -16.35
C ALA A 150 13.18 -0.83 -16.73
N ARG A 151 12.68 -2.04 -16.48
CA ARG A 151 11.27 -2.42 -16.70
C ARG A 151 10.33 -1.68 -15.75
N LEU A 152 10.75 -1.46 -14.50
CA LEU A 152 9.99 -0.64 -13.56
C LEU A 152 9.81 0.79 -14.06
N ARG A 153 10.89 1.45 -14.50
CA ARG A 153 10.80 2.80 -15.09
C ARG A 153 9.88 2.84 -16.31
N LEU A 154 9.99 1.83 -17.18
CA LEU A 154 9.15 1.67 -18.36
C LEU A 154 7.65 1.58 -18.00
N ILE A 155 7.25 0.63 -17.15
CA ILE A 155 5.82 0.49 -16.79
C ILE A 155 5.31 1.70 -15.99
N HIS A 156 6.13 2.29 -15.12
CA HIS A 156 5.74 3.47 -14.36
C HIS A 156 5.51 4.69 -15.25
N ALA A 157 6.37 4.91 -16.25
CA ALA A 157 6.20 5.98 -17.23
C ALA A 157 4.93 5.78 -18.06
N ILE A 158 4.72 4.58 -18.61
CA ILE A 158 3.55 4.26 -19.44
C ILE A 158 2.24 4.39 -18.64
N MET A 159 2.21 3.93 -17.38
CA MET A 159 1.03 4.07 -16.53
C MET A 159 0.80 5.51 -16.04
N ARG A 160 1.85 6.35 -15.95
CA ARG A 160 1.70 7.79 -15.67
C ARG A 160 1.12 8.54 -16.87
N SER A 161 1.55 8.21 -18.09
CA SER A 161 1.05 8.82 -19.35
C SER A 161 -0.21 8.17 -19.92
N SER A 162 -0.78 7.14 -19.27
CA SER A 162 -1.96 6.44 -19.77
C SER A 162 -3.23 6.92 -19.09
N ASP A 163 -4.23 7.26 -19.90
CA ASP A 163 -5.60 7.59 -19.47
C ASP A 163 -6.51 6.36 -19.40
N TYR A 164 -5.95 5.14 -19.30
CA TYR A 164 -6.69 3.87 -19.37
C TYR A 164 -8.02 3.89 -18.60
N ALA A 165 -7.98 4.13 -17.29
CA ALA A 165 -9.18 4.15 -16.44
C ALA A 165 -10.18 5.25 -16.86
N ASN A 166 -9.71 6.43 -17.27
CA ASN A 166 -10.56 7.53 -17.74
C ASN A 166 -11.28 7.16 -19.04
N VAL A 167 -10.63 6.40 -19.93
CA VAL A 167 -11.23 5.95 -21.21
C VAL A 167 -12.20 4.81 -21.01
N VAL A 168 -11.89 3.83 -20.16
CA VAL A 168 -12.65 2.55 -20.09
C VAL A 168 -13.71 2.49 -18.97
N ASP A 169 -13.54 3.28 -17.91
CA ASP A 169 -14.46 3.37 -16.77
C ASP A 169 -15.03 4.79 -16.58
N GLY A 170 -14.32 5.83 -17.03
CA GLY A 170 -14.77 7.23 -16.95
C GLY A 170 -15.73 7.70 -18.05
N ARG A 171 -16.06 6.85 -19.03
CA ARG A 171 -16.98 7.15 -20.14
C ARG A 171 -18.20 6.22 -20.09
N GLU A 172 -19.40 6.75 -20.31
CA GLU A 172 -20.60 5.93 -20.47
C GLU A 172 -20.64 5.30 -21.88
N PHE A 173 -20.66 3.98 -21.95
CA PHE A 173 -20.76 3.23 -23.20
C PHE A 173 -22.21 2.81 -23.46
N LYS A 174 -22.74 3.14 -24.65
CA LYS A 174 -24.11 2.78 -25.08
C LYS A 174 -24.39 1.26 -25.05
N THR A 175 -23.35 0.42 -25.16
CA THR A 175 -23.45 -1.05 -25.12
C THR A 175 -22.16 -1.65 -24.55
N GLU A 176 -22.29 -2.80 -23.88
CA GLU A 176 -21.15 -3.56 -23.36
C GLU A 176 -20.13 -3.95 -24.45
N ALA A 177 -20.60 -4.35 -25.63
CA ALA A 177 -19.74 -4.66 -26.77
C ALA A 177 -18.86 -3.46 -27.22
N LYS A 178 -19.37 -2.23 -27.13
CA LYS A 178 -18.57 -1.01 -27.42
C LYS A 178 -17.51 -0.76 -26.34
N ARG A 179 -17.83 -1.02 -25.06
CA ARG A 179 -16.83 -0.98 -23.98
C ARG A 179 -15.76 -2.05 -24.19
N LEU A 180 -16.14 -3.28 -24.51
CA LEU A 180 -15.20 -4.37 -24.80
C LEU A 180 -14.25 -4.02 -25.96
N HIS A 181 -14.76 -3.43 -27.04
CA HIS A 181 -13.92 -2.95 -28.14
C HIS A 181 -12.93 -1.85 -27.71
N ALA A 182 -13.35 -0.93 -26.84
CA ALA A 182 -12.47 0.08 -26.26
C ALA A 182 -11.41 -0.55 -25.33
N LEU A 183 -11.79 -1.51 -24.48
CA LEU A 183 -10.86 -2.28 -23.64
C LEU A 183 -9.75 -2.94 -24.47
N ILE A 184 -10.12 -3.70 -25.51
CA ILE A 184 -9.19 -4.38 -26.41
C ILE A 184 -8.22 -3.36 -27.04
N LYS A 185 -8.75 -2.27 -27.61
CA LYS A 185 -7.93 -1.18 -28.18
C LYS A 185 -6.95 -0.58 -27.16
N CYS A 186 -7.41 -0.22 -25.97
CA CYS A 186 -6.57 0.39 -24.94
C CYS A 186 -5.50 -0.57 -24.39
N VAL A 187 -5.82 -1.86 -24.25
CA VAL A 187 -4.84 -2.90 -23.87
C VAL A 187 -3.78 -3.06 -24.96
N MET A 188 -4.18 -3.26 -26.22
CA MET A 188 -3.26 -3.40 -27.36
C MET A 188 -2.39 -2.15 -27.55
N ALA A 189 -2.95 -0.94 -27.42
CA ALA A 189 -2.20 0.31 -27.46
C ALA A 189 -1.16 0.40 -26.33
N THR A 190 -1.53 -0.02 -25.10
CA THR A 190 -0.59 -0.05 -23.97
C THR A 190 0.53 -1.06 -24.20
N LEU A 191 0.22 -2.28 -24.66
CA LEU A 191 1.22 -3.29 -25.00
C LEU A 191 2.14 -2.81 -26.15
N THR A 192 1.60 -2.08 -27.12
CA THR A 192 2.39 -1.44 -28.19
C THR A 192 3.29 -0.34 -27.64
N GLY A 193 2.83 0.47 -26.67
CA GLY A 193 3.67 1.43 -25.95
C GLY A 193 4.82 0.76 -25.18
N VAL A 194 4.53 -0.35 -24.48
CA VAL A 194 5.56 -1.18 -23.82
C VAL A 194 6.55 -1.74 -24.83
N ALA A 195 6.08 -2.17 -26.01
CA ALA A 195 6.92 -2.67 -27.08
C ALA A 195 7.90 -1.60 -27.59
N THR A 196 7.37 -0.45 -28.01
CA THR A 196 8.14 0.66 -28.60
C THR A 196 9.21 1.16 -27.64
N ALA A 197 8.85 1.42 -26.38
CA ALA A 197 9.80 1.91 -25.39
C ALA A 197 10.69 0.82 -24.75
N TYR A 198 10.51 -0.47 -25.09
CA TYR A 198 11.46 -1.53 -24.76
C TYR A 198 12.51 -1.73 -25.85
N LYS A 199 12.10 -1.87 -27.13
CA LYS A 199 12.97 -1.91 -28.32
C LYS A 199 12.20 -1.54 -29.58
N TYR A 200 12.76 -0.67 -30.42
CA TYR A 200 12.13 -0.24 -31.68
C TYR A 200 11.89 -1.40 -32.67
N ASP A 201 12.90 -2.22 -32.98
CA ASP A 201 12.77 -3.36 -33.91
C ASP A 201 11.72 -4.40 -33.48
N PHE A 202 11.48 -4.50 -32.16
CA PHE A 202 10.48 -5.37 -31.57
C PHE A 202 9.07 -4.80 -31.78
N ALA A 203 8.93 -3.48 -31.67
CA ALA A 203 7.67 -2.80 -31.91
C ALA A 203 7.29 -2.75 -33.39
N GLN A 204 8.24 -2.51 -34.29
CA GLN A 204 7.99 -2.56 -35.74
C GLN A 204 7.41 -3.94 -36.14
N ARG A 205 8.07 -5.02 -35.73
CA ARG A 205 7.57 -6.39 -35.97
C ARG A 205 6.24 -6.68 -35.30
N LEU A 206 5.98 -6.13 -34.12
CA LEU A 206 4.68 -6.28 -33.45
C LEU A 206 3.56 -5.53 -34.20
N VAL A 207 3.83 -4.37 -34.79
CA VAL A 207 2.85 -3.62 -35.59
C VAL A 207 2.59 -4.31 -36.93
N GLU A 208 3.62 -4.91 -37.53
CA GLU A 208 3.54 -5.71 -38.77
C GLU A 208 2.80 -7.05 -38.55
N ASP A 209 3.27 -7.89 -37.62
CA ASP A 209 2.72 -9.23 -37.36
C ASP A 209 1.39 -9.21 -36.57
N ARG A 210 1.13 -8.15 -35.80
CA ARG A 210 0.09 -8.04 -34.74
C ARG A 210 0.05 -9.17 -33.71
N ASN A 211 1.05 -10.05 -33.69
CA ASN A 211 1.12 -11.19 -32.77
C ASN A 211 1.75 -10.79 -31.42
N PHE A 212 0.92 -10.52 -30.42
CA PHE A 212 1.39 -10.19 -29.08
C PHE A 212 1.88 -11.42 -28.29
N ALA A 213 1.33 -12.61 -28.55
CA ALA A 213 1.69 -13.85 -27.85
C ALA A 213 3.16 -14.27 -28.01
N LYS A 214 3.74 -14.06 -29.20
CA LYS A 214 5.18 -14.16 -29.52
C LYS A 214 6.09 -13.44 -28.53
N TYR A 215 5.55 -12.42 -27.85
CA TYR A 215 6.27 -11.56 -26.92
C TYR A 215 5.72 -11.57 -25.48
N SER A 216 4.77 -12.48 -25.20
CA SER A 216 4.09 -12.66 -23.91
C SER A 216 5.01 -12.65 -22.69
N THR A 217 6.17 -13.30 -22.76
CA THR A 217 7.19 -13.33 -21.68
C THR A 217 7.72 -11.94 -21.32
N THR A 218 7.92 -11.06 -22.31
CA THR A 218 8.38 -9.68 -22.06
C THR A 218 7.29 -8.89 -21.36
N PHE A 219 6.05 -8.94 -21.87
CA PHE A 219 4.91 -8.22 -21.30
C PHE A 219 4.64 -8.67 -19.85
N ARG A 220 4.48 -9.98 -19.62
CA ARG A 220 4.31 -10.57 -18.28
C ARG A 220 5.35 -10.06 -17.29
N ARG A 221 6.64 -10.04 -17.67
CA ARG A 221 7.74 -9.59 -16.80
C ARG A 221 7.75 -8.08 -16.55
N VAL A 222 7.22 -7.26 -17.47
CA VAL A 222 7.08 -5.81 -17.25
C VAL A 222 5.99 -5.53 -16.20
N PHE A 223 4.82 -6.16 -16.32
CA PHE A 223 3.72 -6.00 -15.36
C PHE A 223 4.02 -6.67 -14.00
N GLU A 224 4.64 -7.85 -13.97
CA GLU A 224 5.09 -8.52 -12.74
C GLU A 224 6.05 -7.65 -11.92
N VAL A 225 7.02 -7.00 -12.58
CA VAL A 225 7.97 -6.10 -11.91
C VAL A 225 7.27 -4.88 -11.30
N GLY A 226 6.25 -4.33 -11.96
CA GLY A 226 5.43 -3.24 -11.41
C GLY A 226 4.68 -3.68 -10.14
N ARG A 227 4.01 -4.84 -10.20
CA ARG A 227 3.30 -5.44 -9.06
C ARG A 227 4.22 -5.71 -7.88
N ARG A 228 5.32 -6.43 -8.13
CA ARG A 228 6.37 -6.76 -7.16
C ARG A 228 6.94 -5.50 -6.50
N TYR A 229 7.22 -4.46 -7.27
CA TYR A 229 7.73 -3.20 -6.73
C TYR A 229 6.74 -2.53 -5.79
N LYS A 230 5.45 -2.48 -6.15
CA LYS A 230 4.41 -1.86 -5.32
C LYS A 230 4.17 -2.65 -4.01
N VAL A 231 4.19 -3.98 -4.02
CA VAL A 231 4.08 -4.78 -2.79
C VAL A 231 5.26 -4.50 -1.84
N MET A 232 6.48 -4.40 -2.38
CA MET A 232 7.67 -4.06 -1.59
C MET A 232 7.68 -2.60 -1.09
N ASN A 233 6.98 -1.68 -1.77
CA ASN A 233 6.98 -0.25 -1.47
C ASN A 233 5.53 0.31 -1.57
N PRO A 234 4.64 0.00 -0.59
CA PRO A 234 3.21 0.33 -0.69
C PRO A 234 2.90 1.83 -0.80
N GLU A 235 3.85 2.71 -0.46
CA GLU A 235 3.74 4.16 -0.61
C GLU A 235 4.04 4.66 -2.03
N LYS A 236 4.70 3.86 -2.89
CA LYS A 236 5.05 4.23 -4.27
C LYS A 236 3.94 3.91 -5.28
N MET A 237 4.17 4.28 -6.54
CA MET A 237 3.22 4.11 -7.66
C MET A 237 1.80 4.64 -7.38
N ARG A 238 1.69 5.75 -6.63
CA ARG A 238 0.42 6.42 -6.36
C ARG A 238 -0.22 6.85 -7.69
N GLY A 239 -1.49 6.52 -7.90
CA GLY A 239 -2.22 6.80 -9.14
C GLY A 239 -1.84 5.95 -10.36
N THR A 240 -0.65 5.35 -10.41
CA THR A 240 -0.20 4.51 -11.54
C THR A 240 -0.47 3.02 -11.33
N TYR A 241 -0.38 2.51 -10.09
CA TYR A 241 -0.64 1.10 -9.82
C TYR A 241 -2.11 0.70 -10.04
N GLY A 242 -3.07 1.52 -9.60
CA GLY A 242 -4.50 1.22 -9.79
C GLY A 242 -4.89 1.11 -11.27
N LYS A 243 -4.42 2.03 -12.10
CA LYS A 243 -4.54 1.97 -13.58
C LYS A 243 -3.98 0.65 -14.13
N MET A 244 -2.79 0.26 -13.66
CA MET A 244 -2.12 -0.97 -14.08
C MET A 244 -2.91 -2.23 -13.68
N ILE A 245 -3.50 -2.27 -12.48
CA ILE A 245 -4.34 -3.40 -12.08
C ILE A 245 -5.63 -3.45 -12.87
N TYR A 246 -6.34 -2.34 -13.05
CA TYR A 246 -7.57 -2.34 -13.84
C TYR A 246 -7.33 -2.85 -15.27
N LEU A 247 -6.22 -2.44 -15.90
CA LEU A 247 -5.77 -3.01 -17.17
C LEU A 247 -5.50 -4.52 -17.09
N LEU A 248 -4.85 -5.00 -16.03
CA LEU A 248 -4.61 -6.42 -15.83
C LEU A 248 -5.90 -7.21 -15.59
N GLN A 249 -6.88 -6.67 -14.86
CA GLN A 249 -8.21 -7.26 -14.69
C GLN A 249 -8.92 -7.40 -16.04
N ASP A 250 -8.89 -6.35 -16.85
CA ASP A 250 -9.51 -6.37 -18.18
C ASP A 250 -8.80 -7.34 -19.14
N SER A 251 -7.49 -7.56 -18.96
CA SER A 251 -6.75 -8.59 -19.70
C SER A 251 -7.09 -10.04 -19.32
N MET A 252 -7.86 -10.24 -18.24
CA MET A 252 -8.37 -11.56 -17.82
C MET A 252 -9.77 -11.86 -18.38
N ILE A 253 -10.48 -10.86 -18.93
CA ILE A 253 -11.76 -11.06 -19.62
C ILE A 253 -11.55 -12.04 -20.80
N PRO A 254 -12.40 -13.08 -20.95
CA PRO A 254 -12.18 -14.15 -21.92
C PRO A 254 -11.89 -13.67 -23.35
N GLU A 255 -12.69 -12.74 -23.85
CA GLU A 255 -12.62 -12.18 -25.21
C GLU A 255 -11.35 -11.35 -25.42
N VAL A 256 -10.89 -10.63 -24.38
CA VAL A 256 -9.62 -9.88 -24.41
C VAL A 256 -8.44 -10.85 -24.41
N ARG A 257 -8.50 -11.89 -23.57
CA ARG A 257 -7.47 -12.93 -23.47
C ARG A 257 -7.35 -13.77 -24.74
N GLU A 258 -8.47 -14.06 -25.39
CA GLU A 258 -8.54 -14.71 -26.71
C GLU A 258 -7.91 -13.81 -27.79
N THR A 259 -8.32 -12.53 -27.85
CA THR A 259 -7.75 -11.54 -28.80
C THR A 259 -6.24 -11.36 -28.64
N LEU A 260 -5.71 -11.47 -27.42
CA LEU A 260 -4.28 -11.38 -27.16
C LEU A 260 -3.51 -12.68 -27.48
N GLU A 261 -4.18 -13.83 -27.50
CA GLU A 261 -3.60 -15.19 -27.55
C GLU A 261 -2.70 -15.56 -26.35
N PHE A 262 -2.66 -14.74 -25.27
CA PHE A 262 -1.96 -15.05 -24.01
C PHE A 262 -2.56 -14.30 -22.81
N SER A 263 -2.49 -14.89 -21.60
CA SER A 263 -2.74 -14.14 -20.36
C SER A 263 -1.58 -13.22 -20.02
N LEU A 264 -1.86 -11.94 -19.80
CA LEU A 264 -0.88 -10.91 -19.43
C LEU A 264 -0.40 -11.04 -17.98
N VAL A 265 -1.21 -11.66 -17.12
CA VAL A 265 -0.91 -11.91 -15.71
C VAL A 265 0.05 -13.10 -15.58
N SER A 266 1.00 -12.99 -14.65
CA SER A 266 1.83 -14.11 -14.18
C SER A 266 1.96 -14.06 -12.66
N PRO A 267 2.27 -15.19 -11.98
CA PRO A 267 2.55 -15.18 -10.55
C PRO A 267 3.72 -14.25 -10.19
N MET A 268 3.59 -13.51 -9.09
CA MET A 268 4.66 -12.64 -8.58
C MET A 268 5.83 -13.48 -8.06
N GLN A 269 7.07 -13.04 -8.33
CA GLN A 269 8.26 -13.70 -7.82
C GLN A 269 8.50 -13.39 -6.34
N THR A 270 8.33 -14.38 -5.48
CA THR A 270 8.58 -14.30 -4.03
C THR A 270 9.80 -15.10 -3.61
N VAL A 271 10.33 -14.81 -2.42
CA VAL A 271 11.47 -15.54 -1.83
C VAL A 271 11.21 -17.04 -1.81
N TYR A 272 10.03 -17.46 -1.36
CA TYR A 272 9.61 -18.86 -1.39
C TYR A 272 9.63 -19.46 -2.80
N SER A 273 9.13 -18.73 -3.81
CA SER A 273 9.04 -19.25 -5.17
C SER A 273 10.41 -19.58 -5.79
N LEU A 274 11.43 -18.75 -5.51
CA LEU A 274 12.80 -18.98 -5.97
C LEU A 274 13.46 -20.10 -5.18
N LEU A 275 13.44 -20.05 -3.84
CA LEU A 275 14.04 -21.10 -3.01
C LEU A 275 13.40 -22.47 -3.27
N LYS A 276 12.08 -22.55 -3.43
CA LYS A 276 11.38 -23.78 -3.80
C LYS A 276 11.80 -24.29 -5.19
N SER A 277 11.87 -23.42 -6.19
CA SER A 277 12.23 -23.84 -7.56
C SER A 277 13.68 -24.33 -7.69
N LYS A 278 14.59 -23.88 -6.80
CA LYS A 278 15.98 -24.35 -6.71
C LYS A 278 16.23 -25.40 -5.62
N GLY A 279 15.20 -25.89 -4.92
CA GLY A 279 15.33 -26.91 -3.87
C GLY A 279 16.01 -26.44 -2.57
N ALA A 280 16.11 -25.13 -2.35
CA ALA A 280 16.90 -24.48 -1.30
C ALA A 280 16.05 -23.89 -0.15
N LEU A 281 14.90 -24.51 0.18
CA LEU A 281 14.02 -24.02 1.25
C LEU A 281 14.66 -24.08 2.64
N ASP A 282 15.67 -24.95 2.85
CA ASP A 282 16.39 -25.08 4.12
C ASP A 282 17.16 -23.81 4.52
N VAL A 283 17.41 -22.89 3.58
CA VAL A 283 17.91 -21.52 3.87
C VAL A 283 17.00 -20.82 4.89
N LEU A 284 15.69 -21.07 4.84
CA LEU A 284 14.69 -20.45 5.72
C LEU A 284 14.69 -21.03 7.14
N ARG A 285 15.46 -22.10 7.38
CA ARG A 285 15.64 -22.77 8.67
C ARG A 285 17.06 -22.61 9.25
N ASP A 286 17.94 -21.85 8.59
CA ASP A 286 19.30 -21.64 9.10
C ASP A 286 19.28 -20.83 10.41
N GLU A 287 20.05 -21.27 11.41
CA GLU A 287 20.18 -20.60 12.71
C GLU A 287 20.56 -19.12 12.62
N ASN A 288 21.26 -18.71 11.55
CA ASN A 288 21.71 -17.34 11.34
C ASN A 288 20.69 -16.47 10.59
N ILE A 289 19.53 -17.00 10.15
CA ILE A 289 18.59 -16.23 9.31
C ILE A 289 18.08 -14.96 10.01
N SER A 290 17.79 -15.04 11.31
CA SER A 290 17.39 -13.87 12.12
C SER A 290 18.49 -12.81 12.11
N THR A 291 19.75 -13.22 12.23
CA THR A 291 20.92 -12.30 12.19
C THR A 291 21.15 -11.72 10.80
N ALA A 292 20.97 -12.52 9.74
CA ALA A 292 21.12 -12.09 8.36
C ALA A 292 20.01 -11.12 7.90
N THR A 293 18.82 -11.19 8.50
CA THR A 293 17.61 -10.49 8.04
C THR A 293 17.12 -9.38 8.99
N MET A 294 17.70 -9.23 10.19
CA MET A 294 17.34 -8.14 11.10
C MET A 294 17.59 -6.75 10.48
N GLU A 295 16.77 -5.76 10.83
CA GLU A 295 17.11 -4.36 10.57
C GLU A 295 18.04 -3.81 11.65
N ILE A 296 18.99 -2.97 11.24
CA ILE A 296 19.94 -2.31 12.13
C ILE A 296 19.44 -0.90 12.36
N LEU A 297 19.03 -0.63 13.59
CA LEU A 297 18.35 0.59 14.00
C LEU A 297 19.34 1.50 14.75
N PRO A 298 19.44 2.80 14.41
CA PRO A 298 20.38 3.71 15.06
C PRO A 298 19.91 4.17 16.44
N ASP A 299 18.59 4.15 16.70
CA ASP A 299 17.96 4.63 17.93
C ASP A 299 18.63 4.05 19.19
N GLY A 300 19.16 4.92 20.05
CA GLY A 300 19.83 4.54 21.31
C GLY A 300 21.19 3.86 21.16
N LYS A 301 21.79 3.81 19.95
CA LYS A 301 23.06 3.10 19.70
C LYS A 301 24.20 4.02 19.29
N THR A 302 25.38 3.74 19.81
CA THR A 302 26.63 4.40 19.38
C THR A 302 27.10 3.89 18.02
N ARG A 303 27.84 4.72 17.25
CA ARG A 303 28.43 4.31 15.96
C ARG A 303 29.21 2.98 16.02
N PRO A 304 30.02 2.68 17.05
CA PRO A 304 30.69 1.37 17.17
C PRO A 304 29.73 0.18 17.37
N GLN A 305 28.62 0.35 18.11
CA GLN A 305 27.60 -0.69 18.27
C GLN A 305 26.90 -0.98 16.94
N ILE A 306 26.48 0.08 16.23
CA ILE A 306 25.89 -0.02 14.89
C ILE A 306 26.86 -0.75 13.93
N GLN A 307 28.15 -0.37 13.91
CA GLN A 307 29.15 -1.02 13.06
C GLN A 307 29.40 -2.49 13.43
N ARG A 308 29.27 -2.87 14.71
CA ARG A 308 29.34 -4.26 15.16
C ARG A 308 28.15 -5.07 14.65
N GLU A 309 26.94 -4.53 14.72
CA GLU A 309 25.73 -5.16 14.19
C GLU A 309 25.79 -5.32 12.67
N ILE A 310 26.29 -4.32 11.93
CA ILE A 310 26.52 -4.39 10.47
C ILE A 310 27.44 -5.58 10.15
N LYS A 311 28.61 -5.67 10.82
CA LYS A 311 29.58 -6.75 10.60
C LYS A 311 29.02 -8.14 10.95
N LEU A 312 28.16 -8.24 11.98
CA LEU A 312 27.50 -9.50 12.33
C LEU A 312 26.47 -9.93 11.27
N LYS A 313 25.64 -8.99 10.79
CA LYS A 313 24.67 -9.23 9.73
C LYS A 313 25.34 -9.63 8.42
N GLU A 314 26.37 -8.91 7.99
CA GLU A 314 27.16 -9.21 6.78
C GLU A 314 27.82 -10.59 6.86
N ARG A 315 28.42 -10.94 8.01
CA ARG A 315 28.99 -12.28 8.25
C ARG A 315 27.91 -13.36 8.18
N ALA A 316 26.73 -13.16 8.79
CA ALA A 316 25.63 -14.11 8.74
C ALA A 316 25.13 -14.34 7.31
N ILE A 317 24.94 -13.27 6.53
CA ILE A 317 24.56 -13.36 5.11
C ILE A 317 25.58 -14.18 4.32
N GLU A 318 26.87 -13.91 4.50
CA GLU A 318 27.94 -14.60 3.77
C GLU A 318 28.09 -16.08 4.17
N LEU A 319 27.90 -16.41 5.46
CA LEU A 319 27.89 -17.80 5.95
C LEU A 319 26.75 -18.62 5.33
N ILE A 320 25.51 -18.12 5.41
CA ILE A 320 24.33 -18.78 4.81
C ILE A 320 24.54 -18.94 3.30
N SER A 321 24.96 -17.86 2.62
CA SER A 321 25.14 -17.87 1.16
C SER A 321 26.14 -18.94 0.72
N ARG A 322 27.30 -19.05 1.39
CA ARG A 322 28.31 -20.07 1.08
C ARG A 322 27.85 -21.49 1.41
N LYS A 323 27.17 -21.68 2.55
CA LYS A 323 26.66 -22.99 2.99
C LYS A 323 25.73 -23.59 1.92
N TYR A 324 24.69 -22.85 1.54
CA TYR A 324 23.66 -23.35 0.63
C TYR A 324 23.97 -23.18 -0.87
N SER A 325 24.96 -22.38 -1.27
CA SER A 325 25.45 -22.38 -2.66
C SER A 325 26.56 -23.40 -2.93
N SER A 326 27.04 -24.11 -1.90
CA SER A 326 28.11 -25.10 -2.06
C SER A 326 27.56 -26.39 -2.68
N ARG A 327 28.30 -26.96 -3.63
CA ARG A 327 27.99 -28.23 -4.30
C ARG A 327 28.03 -29.47 -3.38
N SER A 328 28.21 -29.29 -2.07
CA SER A 328 28.45 -30.33 -1.08
C SER A 328 27.31 -30.57 -0.09
N TYR A 329 26.22 -29.79 -0.14
CA TYR A 329 24.98 -30.21 0.51
C TYR A 329 24.36 -31.35 -0.33
N GLU A 330 23.79 -32.37 0.31
CA GLU A 330 23.42 -33.66 -0.32
C GLU A 330 22.25 -33.59 -1.34
N SER A 331 21.84 -32.37 -1.71
CA SER A 331 20.72 -32.07 -2.58
C SER A 331 21.17 -31.43 -3.90
N LYS A 332 20.40 -31.67 -4.97
CA LYS A 332 20.60 -31.13 -6.33
C LYS A 332 20.21 -29.64 -6.42
N THR A 333 20.75 -28.77 -5.56
CA THR A 333 20.38 -27.35 -5.51
C THR A 333 21.18 -26.52 -6.51
N ASP A 334 20.54 -26.16 -7.62
CA ASP A 334 21.05 -25.20 -8.62
C ASP A 334 20.83 -23.75 -8.14
N ILE A 335 21.37 -23.35 -6.99
CA ILE A 335 21.22 -21.97 -6.48
C ILE A 335 22.57 -21.28 -6.32
N THR A 336 22.65 -20.04 -6.79
CA THR A 336 23.85 -19.21 -6.65
C THR A 336 23.89 -18.48 -5.29
N ALA A 337 25.09 -18.14 -4.84
CA ALA A 337 25.26 -17.32 -3.64
C ALA A 337 24.52 -15.97 -3.75
N ASP A 338 24.50 -15.36 -4.95
CA ASP A 338 23.82 -14.09 -5.18
C ASP A 338 22.28 -14.20 -5.16
N GLU A 339 21.71 -15.34 -5.59
CA GLU A 339 20.29 -15.62 -5.41
C GLU A 339 19.92 -15.79 -3.93
N ILE A 340 20.76 -16.45 -3.13
CA ILE A 340 20.57 -16.55 -1.67
C ILE A 340 20.68 -15.17 -1.02
N LYS A 341 21.72 -14.38 -1.34
CA LYS A 341 21.86 -12.99 -0.88
C LYS A 341 20.63 -12.16 -1.22
N ARG A 342 20.14 -12.24 -2.47
CA ARG A 342 18.91 -11.56 -2.92
C ARG A 342 17.69 -11.98 -2.09
N CYS A 343 17.55 -13.26 -1.75
CA CYS A 343 16.49 -13.74 -0.85
C CYS A 343 16.61 -13.10 0.55
N LEU A 344 17.79 -13.17 1.17
CA LEU A 344 18.05 -12.62 2.50
C LEU A 344 17.85 -11.09 2.54
N TYR A 345 18.29 -10.36 1.52
CA TYR A 345 18.01 -8.92 1.41
C TYR A 345 16.52 -8.63 1.25
N SER A 346 15.77 -9.44 0.50
CA SER A 346 14.31 -9.25 0.34
C SER A 346 13.56 -9.47 1.66
N ILE A 347 14.01 -10.44 2.48
CA ILE A 347 13.47 -10.64 3.83
C ILE A 347 13.86 -9.46 4.74
N GLY A 348 15.10 -8.96 4.64
CA GLY A 348 15.53 -7.77 5.35
C GLY A 348 14.76 -6.50 4.97
N ASP A 349 14.39 -6.34 3.70
CA ASP A 349 13.54 -5.26 3.22
C ASP A 349 12.12 -5.36 3.83
N ASN A 350 11.57 -6.58 3.98
CA ASN A 350 10.31 -6.78 4.71
C ASN A 350 10.43 -6.45 6.21
N SER A 351 11.56 -6.81 6.86
CA SER A 351 11.83 -6.43 8.25
C SER A 351 11.90 -4.91 8.45
N SER A 352 12.52 -4.20 7.50
CA SER A 352 12.59 -2.73 7.50
C SER A 352 11.22 -2.07 7.27
N TYR A 353 10.43 -2.62 6.34
CA TYR A 353 9.03 -2.22 6.16
C TYR A 353 8.22 -2.38 7.45
N LEU A 354 8.31 -3.54 8.10
CA LEU A 354 7.62 -3.81 9.36
C LEU A 354 7.97 -2.78 10.44
N ASN A 355 9.26 -2.52 10.66
CA ASN A 355 9.69 -1.56 11.67
C ASN A 355 9.22 -0.13 11.35
N SER A 356 9.39 0.32 10.10
CA SER A 356 9.01 1.68 9.68
C SER A 356 7.50 1.95 9.75
N ASN A 357 6.67 0.90 9.68
CA ASN A 357 5.21 1.03 9.61
C ASN A 357 4.48 0.57 10.88
N CYS A 358 5.00 -0.42 11.63
CA CYS A 358 4.38 -0.91 12.88
C CYS A 358 4.83 -0.10 14.12
N LYS A 359 6.11 0.27 14.22
CA LYS A 359 6.62 0.97 15.41
C LYS A 359 5.92 2.30 15.74
N PRO A 360 5.50 3.14 14.76
CA PRO A 360 4.72 4.33 15.08
C PRO A 360 3.42 3.97 15.81
N ILE A 361 2.80 2.85 15.43
CA ILE A 361 1.58 2.32 16.05
C ILE A 361 1.88 1.81 17.46
N ASP A 362 2.94 0.98 17.61
CA ASP A 362 3.39 0.47 18.91
C ASP A 362 3.73 1.63 19.88
N TYR A 363 4.36 2.71 19.40
CA TYR A 363 4.70 3.89 20.20
C TYR A 363 3.46 4.69 20.62
N ILE A 364 2.48 4.89 19.73
CA ILE A 364 1.21 5.54 20.08
C ILE A 364 0.37 4.69 21.04
N ILE A 365 0.41 3.36 20.94
CA ILE A 365 -0.18 2.44 21.94
C ILE A 365 0.50 2.58 23.31
N THR A 366 1.82 2.75 23.35
CA THR A 366 2.56 3.00 24.61
C THR A 366 2.11 4.33 25.23
N LEU A 367 2.10 5.42 24.46
CA LEU A 367 1.65 6.73 24.94
C LEU A 367 0.19 6.75 25.40
N LEU A 368 -0.70 5.99 24.75
CA LEU A 368 -2.08 5.78 25.19
C LEU A 368 -2.13 5.16 26.59
N LYS A 369 -1.38 4.08 26.81
CA LYS A 369 -1.34 3.37 28.10
C LYS A 369 -0.75 4.23 29.22
N GLU A 370 0.36 4.90 28.94
CA GLU A 370 1.08 5.73 29.92
C GLU A 370 0.31 6.97 30.36
N ASN A 371 -0.43 7.61 29.45
CA ASN A 371 -1.15 8.86 29.76
C ASN A 371 -2.64 8.65 30.11
N PHE A 372 -3.25 7.55 29.68
CA PHE A 372 -4.70 7.35 29.79
C PHE A 372 -5.13 5.98 30.38
N GLY A 373 -4.20 5.10 30.74
CA GLY A 373 -4.52 3.74 31.22
C GLY A 373 -4.75 3.56 32.73
N GLY A 374 -5.12 4.61 33.48
CA GLY A 374 -5.20 4.59 34.95
C GLY A 374 -6.58 4.90 35.53
N GLU A 375 -6.92 4.29 36.67
CA GLU A 375 -8.27 4.26 37.29
C GLU A 375 -8.89 5.63 37.61
N ASN A 376 -8.12 6.73 37.61
CA ASN A 376 -8.60 8.09 37.91
C ASN A 376 -8.55 9.06 36.73
N VAL A 377 -8.06 8.66 35.55
CA VAL A 377 -7.92 9.58 34.40
C VAL A 377 -9.28 10.05 33.87
N GLY A 378 -10.30 9.19 33.93
CA GLY A 378 -11.66 9.49 33.46
C GLY A 378 -12.35 10.67 34.16
N SER A 379 -11.94 10.99 35.38
CA SER A 379 -12.45 12.13 36.19
C SER A 379 -11.55 13.37 36.13
N SER A 380 -10.50 13.37 35.30
CA SER A 380 -9.54 14.45 35.16
C SER A 380 -9.76 15.28 33.88
N LYS A 381 -9.02 16.39 33.71
CA LYS A 381 -8.99 17.14 32.44
C LYS A 381 -8.55 16.28 31.23
N TRP A 382 -7.86 15.16 31.47
CA TRP A 382 -7.38 14.21 30.46
C TRP A 382 -8.39 13.11 30.11
N SER A 383 -9.67 13.28 30.46
CA SER A 383 -10.71 12.32 30.09
C SER A 383 -10.85 12.16 28.57
N LEU A 384 -11.00 10.92 28.09
CA LEU A 384 -11.23 10.59 26.68
C LEU A 384 -12.72 10.50 26.33
N ALA A 385 -13.62 10.83 27.26
CA ALA A 385 -15.06 10.77 27.03
C ALA A 385 -15.48 11.67 25.84
N ILE A 386 -16.38 11.14 25.00
CA ILE A 386 -16.97 11.79 23.83
C ILE A 386 -18.49 11.65 23.87
N TYR A 387 -19.20 12.63 23.32
CA TYR A 387 -20.66 12.68 23.31
C TYR A 387 -21.15 12.98 21.89
N GLY A 388 -22.06 12.16 21.37
CA GLY A 388 -22.62 12.34 20.03
C GLY A 388 -23.30 13.71 19.88
N GLY A 389 -22.90 14.46 18.85
CA GLY A 389 -23.32 15.84 18.59
C GLY A 389 -22.38 16.91 19.14
N ASP A 390 -21.51 16.60 20.12
CA ASP A 390 -20.48 17.52 20.59
C ASP A 390 -19.26 17.50 19.65
N SER A 391 -18.78 18.68 19.25
CA SER A 391 -17.53 18.87 18.51
C SER A 391 -17.40 18.03 17.21
N GLY A 392 -18.53 17.65 16.60
CA GLY A 392 -18.60 16.81 15.40
C GLY A 392 -18.60 15.29 15.66
N SER A 393 -18.49 14.86 16.92
CA SER A 393 -18.53 13.46 17.33
C SER A 393 -19.87 12.80 17.00
N ARG A 394 -19.84 11.52 16.62
CA ARG A 394 -21.04 10.73 16.32
C ARG A 394 -21.23 9.53 17.25
N LEU A 395 -20.24 9.23 18.08
CA LEU A 395 -20.27 8.19 19.09
C LEU A 395 -20.36 8.81 20.49
N THR A 396 -21.03 8.12 21.42
CA THR A 396 -21.05 8.50 22.84
C THR A 396 -20.35 7.42 23.64
N HIS A 397 -19.18 7.74 24.20
CA HIS A 397 -18.35 6.81 24.98
C HIS A 397 -17.88 7.46 26.28
N THR A 398 -17.87 6.68 27.35
CA THR A 398 -17.13 7.00 28.58
C THR A 398 -15.62 7.02 28.30
N HIS A 399 -14.82 7.53 29.25
CA HIS A 399 -13.35 7.44 29.14
C HIS A 399 -12.87 6.00 28.91
N GLU A 400 -13.33 5.05 29.73
CA GLU A 400 -12.94 3.63 29.67
C GLU A 400 -13.30 3.01 28.32
N ARG A 401 -14.52 3.26 27.85
CA ARG A 401 -14.99 2.76 26.55
C ARG A 401 -14.23 3.36 25.38
N GLN A 402 -13.91 4.66 25.41
CA GLN A 402 -13.09 5.29 24.36
C GLN A 402 -11.66 4.77 24.41
N TYR A 403 -11.05 4.65 25.60
CA TYR A 403 -9.71 4.08 25.79
C TYR A 403 -9.62 2.67 25.17
N HIS A 404 -10.58 1.78 25.48
CA HIS A 404 -10.63 0.44 24.90
C HIS A 404 -10.89 0.46 23.38
N TYR A 405 -11.79 1.33 22.90
CA TYR A 405 -12.06 1.49 21.47
C TYR A 405 -10.80 1.92 20.69
N VAL A 406 -10.03 2.87 21.21
CA VAL A 406 -8.76 3.34 20.61
C VAL A 406 -7.70 2.25 20.67
N LEU A 407 -7.49 1.61 21.83
CA LEU A 407 -6.49 0.55 22.02
C LEU A 407 -6.76 -0.64 21.08
N GLN A 408 -8.02 -1.05 20.94
CA GLN A 408 -8.44 -2.12 20.04
C GLN A 408 -8.24 -1.71 18.56
N SER A 409 -8.57 -0.47 18.20
CA SER A 409 -8.37 0.05 16.84
C SER A 409 -6.90 0.11 16.44
N LEU A 410 -6.04 0.67 17.29
CA LEU A 410 -4.59 0.74 17.06
C LEU A 410 -3.97 -0.66 16.98
N THR A 411 -4.39 -1.59 17.86
CA THR A 411 -3.90 -2.98 17.82
C THR A 411 -4.36 -3.71 16.55
N LEU A 412 -5.60 -3.49 16.11
CA LEU A 412 -6.11 -4.03 14.85
C LEU A 412 -5.28 -3.50 13.67
N TRP A 413 -5.08 -2.18 13.59
CA TRP A 413 -4.27 -1.55 12.55
C TRP A 413 -2.82 -2.06 12.55
N ARG A 414 -2.24 -2.28 13.73
CA ARG A 414 -0.90 -2.87 13.89
C ARG A 414 -0.81 -4.25 13.25
N GLU A 415 -1.79 -5.13 13.49
CA GLU A 415 -1.76 -6.47 12.90
C GLU A 415 -2.07 -6.49 11.40
N ILE A 416 -2.93 -5.58 10.91
CA ILE A 416 -3.16 -5.37 9.47
C ILE A 416 -1.86 -4.94 8.77
N VAL A 417 -1.17 -3.93 9.30
CA VAL A 417 0.11 -3.44 8.75
C VAL A 417 1.19 -4.52 8.82
N HIS A 418 1.20 -5.33 9.89
CA HIS A 418 2.13 -6.46 10.03
C HIS A 418 1.91 -7.57 8.99
N ASP A 419 0.66 -7.83 8.57
CA ASP A 419 0.31 -8.81 7.54
C ASP A 419 0.15 -8.18 6.12
N MET A 420 0.49 -6.90 5.94
CA MET A 420 0.18 -6.14 4.72
C MET A 420 0.68 -6.80 3.43
N PHE A 421 1.86 -7.41 3.42
CA PHE A 421 2.40 -8.10 2.24
C PHE A 421 1.58 -9.34 1.83
N ARG A 422 1.02 -10.06 2.83
CA ARG A 422 0.13 -11.20 2.60
C ARG A 422 -1.23 -10.72 2.15
N LEU A 423 -1.82 -9.72 2.81
CA LEU A 423 -3.05 -9.05 2.38
C LEU A 423 -2.95 -8.58 0.92
N TRP A 424 -1.84 -7.94 0.55
CA TRP A 424 -1.51 -7.57 -0.82
C TRP A 424 -1.53 -8.73 -1.81
N SER A 425 -0.88 -9.83 -1.45
CA SER A 425 -0.79 -11.00 -2.32
C SER A 425 -2.15 -11.67 -2.53
N VAL A 426 -3.01 -11.72 -1.50
CA VAL A 426 -4.37 -12.28 -1.63
C VAL A 426 -5.34 -11.34 -2.32
N ALA A 427 -5.19 -10.02 -2.15
CA ALA A 427 -5.97 -9.02 -2.87
C ALA A 427 -5.67 -9.02 -4.37
N GLU A 428 -4.39 -9.08 -4.77
CA GLU A 428 -4.07 -9.28 -6.19
C GLU A 428 -4.61 -10.61 -6.72
N SER A 429 -4.69 -11.65 -5.88
CA SER A 429 -5.26 -12.94 -6.27
C SER A 429 -6.77 -12.85 -6.48
N ASP A 430 -7.52 -12.20 -5.58
CA ASP A 430 -8.96 -11.94 -5.74
C ASP A 430 -9.23 -11.03 -6.96
N LEU A 431 -8.45 -9.95 -7.12
CA LEU A 431 -8.64 -8.96 -8.20
C LEU A 431 -8.42 -9.54 -9.59
N LEU A 432 -7.42 -10.43 -9.74
CA LEU A 432 -6.99 -11.01 -11.01
C LEU A 432 -7.54 -12.44 -11.24
N ASP A 433 -8.48 -12.90 -10.42
CA ASP A 433 -9.16 -14.18 -10.63
C ASP A 433 -10.08 -14.12 -11.86
N ALA A 434 -9.88 -15.03 -12.80
CA ALA A 434 -10.72 -15.17 -13.99
C ALA A 434 -12.10 -15.77 -13.68
N GLU A 435 -12.20 -16.57 -12.61
CA GLU A 435 -13.44 -17.25 -12.21
C GLU A 435 -14.34 -16.35 -11.35
N SER A 436 -13.80 -15.24 -10.82
CA SER A 436 -14.52 -14.24 -10.02
C SER A 436 -14.37 -12.83 -10.62
N PRO A 437 -14.89 -12.58 -11.84
CA PRO A 437 -14.76 -11.29 -12.52
C PRO A 437 -15.54 -10.16 -11.81
N TYR A 438 -15.06 -8.93 -11.98
CA TYR A 438 -15.77 -7.74 -11.49
C TYR A 438 -17.02 -7.46 -12.32
N LYS A 439 -17.96 -6.69 -11.75
CA LYS A 439 -19.09 -6.08 -12.44
C LYS A 439 -19.05 -4.57 -12.26
N LEU A 440 -19.29 -3.80 -13.31
CA LEU A 440 -19.51 -2.36 -13.14
C LEU A 440 -20.85 -2.13 -12.46
N ARG A 441 -20.84 -1.38 -11.36
CA ARG A 441 -22.05 -1.03 -10.62
C ARG A 441 -21.94 0.39 -10.07
N ASN A 442 -23.01 1.16 -10.17
CA ASN A 442 -23.13 2.39 -9.40
C ASN A 442 -23.38 2.04 -7.92
N THR A 443 -22.50 2.51 -7.02
CA THR A 443 -22.58 2.25 -5.58
C THR A 443 -23.28 3.35 -4.79
N GLY A 444 -23.65 4.45 -5.44
CA GLY A 444 -24.03 5.72 -4.80
C GLY A 444 -22.89 6.73 -4.77
N GLN A 445 -21.62 6.28 -4.82
CA GLN A 445 -20.43 7.13 -4.85
C GLN A 445 -19.80 7.25 -6.26
N GLY A 446 -20.41 6.62 -7.26
CA GLY A 446 -19.92 6.52 -8.63
C GLY A 446 -20.05 5.11 -9.19
N VAL A 447 -19.64 4.91 -10.44
CA VAL A 447 -19.54 3.57 -11.05
C VAL A 447 -18.20 2.96 -10.67
N HIS A 448 -18.24 1.82 -9.97
CA HIS A 448 -17.04 1.10 -9.55
C HIS A 448 -17.00 -0.32 -10.11
N ARG A 449 -15.78 -0.86 -10.23
CA ARG A 449 -15.51 -2.29 -10.41
C ARG A 449 -15.81 -3.01 -9.10
N LEU A 450 -17.04 -3.49 -8.98
CA LEU A 450 -17.51 -4.28 -7.84
C LEU A 450 -17.07 -5.75 -8.03
N GLN A 451 -16.29 -6.29 -7.11
CA GLN A 451 -15.73 -7.63 -7.22
C GLN A 451 -15.66 -8.33 -5.85
N PRO A 452 -16.18 -9.56 -5.71
CA PRO A 452 -15.98 -10.36 -4.50
C PRO A 452 -14.49 -10.55 -4.22
N ALA A 453 -14.10 -10.51 -2.94
CA ALA A 453 -12.72 -10.74 -2.52
C ALA A 453 -12.66 -11.75 -1.35
N PRO A 454 -12.99 -13.02 -1.59
CA PRO A 454 -13.12 -14.03 -0.55
C PRO A 454 -11.80 -14.33 0.18
N LEU A 455 -10.64 -14.28 -0.50
CA LEU A 455 -9.35 -14.57 0.11
C LEU A 455 -8.92 -13.45 1.05
N THR A 456 -9.07 -12.19 0.60
CA THR A 456 -8.80 -10.99 1.39
C THR A 456 -9.76 -10.86 2.56
N SER A 457 -11.06 -11.14 2.35
CA SER A 457 -12.06 -11.17 3.42
C SER A 457 -11.70 -12.19 4.49
N LYS A 458 -11.37 -13.43 4.10
CA LYS A 458 -10.96 -14.49 5.04
C LYS A 458 -9.68 -14.13 5.80
N ALA A 459 -8.71 -13.51 5.14
CA ALA A 459 -7.49 -13.04 5.79
C ALA A 459 -7.80 -11.95 6.84
N MET A 460 -8.64 -10.97 6.50
CA MET A 460 -9.00 -9.88 7.40
C MET A 460 -9.84 -10.33 8.60
N HIS A 461 -10.80 -11.24 8.41
CA HIS A 461 -11.55 -11.87 9.50
C HIS A 461 -10.62 -12.64 10.46
N GLY A 462 -9.59 -13.31 9.95
CA GLY A 462 -8.58 -13.98 10.78
C GLY A 462 -7.77 -13.02 11.65
N ILE A 463 -7.37 -11.87 11.10
CA ILE A 463 -6.68 -10.80 11.83
C ILE A 463 -7.59 -10.22 12.92
N LEU A 464 -8.83 -9.86 12.56
CA LEU A 464 -9.81 -9.32 13.50
C LEU A 464 -10.07 -10.30 14.66
N TYR A 465 -10.31 -11.57 14.36
CA TYR A 465 -10.52 -12.61 15.37
C TYR A 465 -9.33 -12.74 16.32
N ALA A 466 -8.09 -12.76 15.81
CA ALA A 466 -6.90 -12.84 16.63
C ALA A 466 -6.74 -11.64 17.59
N VAL A 467 -7.13 -10.43 17.16
CA VAL A 467 -7.14 -9.22 17.99
C VAL A 467 -8.27 -9.28 19.03
N GLN A 468 -9.45 -9.76 18.65
CA GLN A 468 -10.58 -9.98 19.56
C GLN A 468 -10.26 -11.01 20.65
N GLN A 469 -9.57 -12.11 20.33
CA GLN A 469 -9.10 -13.06 21.35
C GLN A 469 -8.04 -12.45 22.28
N ARG A 470 -7.22 -11.50 21.80
CA ARG A 470 -6.18 -10.86 22.62
C ARG A 470 -6.71 -9.77 23.54
N LEU A 471 -7.71 -9.00 23.11
CA LEU A 471 -8.18 -7.78 23.79
C LEU A 471 -9.67 -7.79 24.17
N GLY A 472 -10.45 -8.77 23.73
CA GLY A 472 -11.90 -8.87 24.01
C GLY A 472 -12.25 -9.43 25.39
N HIS A 473 -11.26 -9.77 26.22
CA HIS A 473 -11.43 -10.23 27.61
C HIS A 473 -11.45 -9.07 28.63
N THR A 474 -11.40 -7.81 28.18
CA THR A 474 -11.56 -6.62 29.03
C THR A 474 -13.02 -6.44 29.47
N VAL A 475 -13.27 -5.61 30.49
CA VAL A 475 -14.62 -5.35 31.03
C VAL A 475 -15.59 -4.85 29.95
N GLU A 476 -15.13 -3.94 29.08
CA GLU A 476 -15.88 -3.42 27.91
C GLU A 476 -16.06 -4.44 26.76
N GLY A 477 -15.40 -5.60 26.80
CA GLY A 477 -15.35 -6.55 25.68
C GLY A 477 -14.76 -5.92 24.40
N TRP A 478 -15.20 -6.38 23.23
CA TRP A 478 -14.91 -5.71 21.96
C TRP A 478 -15.85 -4.51 21.75
N VAL A 479 -15.28 -3.31 21.57
CA VAL A 479 -16.04 -2.07 21.43
C VAL A 479 -16.20 -1.70 19.95
N GLY A 480 -17.45 -1.45 19.54
CA GLY A 480 -17.81 -1.04 18.18
C GLY A 480 -17.99 -2.21 17.19
N SER A 481 -18.25 -1.91 15.92
CA SER A 481 -18.59 -2.95 14.94
C SER A 481 -17.42 -3.90 14.63
N SER A 482 -17.80 -5.11 14.23
CA SER A 482 -16.94 -6.16 13.65
C SER A 482 -17.19 -6.37 12.14
N VAL A 483 -18.11 -5.60 11.53
CA VAL A 483 -18.45 -5.74 10.10
C VAL A 483 -17.26 -5.34 9.24
N ILE A 484 -16.90 -6.20 8.29
CA ILE A 484 -15.87 -5.97 7.28
C ILE A 484 -16.57 -5.82 5.93
N HIS A 485 -16.53 -4.62 5.36
CA HIS A 485 -17.03 -4.37 4.01
C HIS A 485 -15.97 -4.76 2.99
N LEU A 486 -16.33 -5.62 2.03
CA LEU A 486 -15.41 -6.05 0.99
C LEU A 486 -16.13 -6.73 -0.20
N GLY A 487 -15.96 -6.17 -1.39
CA GLY A 487 -16.70 -6.59 -2.58
C GLY A 487 -18.16 -6.14 -2.58
N ASP A 488 -18.47 -5.06 -1.87
CA ASP A 488 -19.81 -4.47 -1.72
C ASP A 488 -19.82 -2.97 -2.08
N SER A 489 -20.96 -2.29 -1.93
CA SER A 489 -21.07 -0.86 -2.28
C SER A 489 -20.12 0.07 -1.48
N ASN A 490 -19.73 -0.32 -0.27
CA ASN A 490 -18.91 0.49 0.63
C ASN A 490 -17.41 0.26 0.41
N VAL A 491 -17.04 -0.95 -0.01
CA VAL A 491 -15.69 -1.32 -0.43
C VAL A 491 -15.77 -2.17 -1.71
N PRO A 492 -15.83 -1.54 -2.90
CA PRO A 492 -16.09 -2.24 -4.16
C PRO A 492 -15.18 -3.41 -4.49
N ASN A 493 -13.90 -3.37 -4.07
CA ASN A 493 -12.93 -4.42 -4.37
C ASN A 493 -11.74 -4.38 -3.39
N ALA A 494 -10.88 -5.40 -3.46
CA ALA A 494 -9.73 -5.55 -2.56
C ALA A 494 -8.65 -4.47 -2.71
N LEU A 495 -8.58 -3.77 -3.84
CA LEU A 495 -7.60 -2.69 -4.04
C LEU A 495 -7.94 -1.49 -3.14
N LEU A 496 -9.21 -1.08 -3.14
CA LEU A 496 -9.69 0.02 -2.30
C LEU A 496 -9.52 -0.29 -0.81
N PHE A 497 -9.77 -1.53 -0.39
CA PHE A 497 -9.51 -1.99 0.97
C PHE A 497 -8.04 -1.80 1.39
N ILE A 498 -7.11 -2.24 0.54
CA ILE A 498 -5.68 -2.11 0.79
C ILE A 498 -5.22 -0.66 0.83
N ASP A 499 -5.68 0.16 -0.10
CA ASP A 499 -5.31 1.58 -0.16
C ASP A 499 -5.88 2.39 1.02
N LYS A 500 -6.96 1.94 1.69
CA LYS A 500 -7.36 2.46 3.01
C LYS A 500 -6.26 2.18 4.04
N TYR A 501 -5.96 0.91 4.33
CA TYR A 501 -5.06 0.56 5.44
C TYR A 501 -3.58 0.95 5.23
N ASN A 502 -3.14 1.17 3.98
CA ASN A 502 -1.83 1.79 3.68
C ASN A 502 -1.68 3.25 4.15
N GLN A 503 -2.77 3.90 4.60
CA GLN A 503 -2.74 5.26 5.13
C GLN A 503 -2.39 5.31 6.62
N VAL A 504 -2.69 4.25 7.39
CA VAL A 504 -2.41 4.18 8.84
C VAL A 504 -0.97 4.60 9.18
N PRO A 505 0.08 4.06 8.53
CA PRO A 505 1.45 4.46 8.86
C PRO A 505 1.77 5.91 8.49
N ARG A 506 1.07 6.53 7.53
CA ARG A 506 1.28 7.94 7.15
C ARG A 506 0.74 8.88 8.22
N ILE A 507 -0.50 8.63 8.66
CA ILE A 507 -1.16 9.37 9.74
C ILE A 507 -0.31 9.30 11.01
N LEU A 508 0.07 8.08 11.41
CA LEU A 508 0.78 7.86 12.66
C LEU A 508 2.25 8.28 12.59
N ASN A 509 2.96 8.16 11.46
CA ASN A 509 4.33 8.71 11.36
C ASN A 509 4.35 10.23 11.48
N ALA A 510 3.39 10.95 10.90
CA ALA A 510 3.29 12.41 11.05
C ALA A 510 3.08 12.81 12.52
N LEU A 511 2.13 12.16 13.21
CA LEU A 511 1.89 12.35 14.64
C LEU A 511 3.13 12.04 15.48
N VAL A 512 3.75 10.87 15.28
CA VAL A 512 4.95 10.46 16.04
C VAL A 512 6.14 11.38 15.77
N SER A 513 6.28 11.93 14.57
CA SER A 513 7.35 12.90 14.26
C SER A 513 7.15 14.21 15.02
N CYS A 514 5.92 14.72 15.08
CA CYS A 514 5.57 15.88 15.90
C CYS A 514 5.81 15.64 17.40
N LEU A 515 5.33 14.51 17.93
CA LEU A 515 5.52 14.17 19.35
C LEU A 515 7.02 13.98 19.69
N LYS A 516 7.80 13.30 18.84
CA LYS A 516 9.25 13.17 19.04
C LYS A 516 9.98 14.50 18.97
N PHE A 517 9.56 15.43 18.11
CA PHE A 517 10.10 16.79 18.09
C PHE A 517 9.81 17.51 19.42
N ILE A 518 8.55 17.51 19.89
CA ILE A 518 8.15 18.15 21.15
C ILE A 518 8.90 17.56 22.35
N ILE A 519 9.08 16.24 22.40
CA ILE A 519 9.72 15.55 23.55
C ILE A 519 11.24 15.68 23.54
N ASN A 520 11.90 15.59 22.38
CA ASN A 520 13.36 15.41 22.30
C ASN A 520 14.12 16.59 21.69
N LYS A 521 13.45 17.53 21.01
CA LYS A 521 14.09 18.61 20.26
C LYS A 521 13.62 20.01 20.62
N LEU A 522 12.33 20.20 20.85
CA LEU A 522 11.79 21.46 21.34
C LEU A 522 12.46 21.92 22.66
N PRO A 523 12.79 21.04 23.63
CA PRO A 523 13.46 21.46 24.87
C PRO A 523 14.93 21.90 24.70
N GLU A 524 15.51 21.76 23.50
CA GLU A 524 16.84 22.30 23.17
C GLU A 524 16.78 23.83 22.89
N ASP A 525 15.58 24.40 22.66
CA ASP A 525 15.35 25.82 22.38
C ASP A 525 14.45 26.48 23.46
N PRO A 526 15.02 27.31 24.36
CA PRO A 526 14.26 27.98 25.41
C PRO A 526 13.10 28.85 24.92
N ALA A 527 13.21 29.49 23.75
CA ALA A 527 12.15 30.36 23.23
C ALA A 527 10.94 29.54 22.74
N LEU A 528 11.16 28.32 22.25
CA LEU A 528 10.07 27.39 21.93
C LEU A 528 9.45 26.77 23.19
N VAL A 529 10.24 26.54 24.25
CA VAL A 529 9.72 26.12 25.56
C VAL A 529 8.79 27.21 26.12
N ASP A 530 9.24 28.47 26.21
CA ASP A 530 8.45 29.60 26.69
C ASP A 530 7.11 29.73 25.93
N LEU A 531 7.15 29.58 24.59
CA LEU A 531 5.96 29.61 23.73
C LEU A 531 4.98 28.47 24.03
N VAL A 532 5.49 27.27 24.31
CA VAL A 532 4.69 26.09 24.64
C VAL A 532 4.11 26.19 26.04
N GLU A 533 4.89 26.59 27.04
CA GLU A 533 4.43 26.77 28.41
C GLU A 533 3.37 27.88 28.51
N ALA A 534 3.57 29.00 27.82
CA ALA A 534 2.60 30.09 27.76
C ALA A 534 1.24 29.69 27.14
N ARG A 535 1.20 28.66 26.29
CA ARG A 535 -0.02 28.22 25.58
C ARG A 535 -0.67 26.96 26.16
N PHE A 536 0.13 26.01 26.62
CA PHE A 536 -0.32 24.68 27.06
C PHE A 536 0.00 24.37 28.52
N GLY A 537 0.78 25.22 29.21
CA GLY A 537 1.19 25.04 30.60
C GLY A 537 2.49 24.24 30.79
N SER A 538 2.71 23.18 30.01
CA SER A 538 4.00 22.47 29.95
C SER A 538 4.20 21.73 28.63
N VAL A 539 5.42 21.23 28.40
CA VAL A 539 5.76 20.37 27.26
C VAL A 539 4.97 19.04 27.30
N GLU A 540 4.81 18.44 28.47
CA GLU A 540 4.00 17.23 28.68
C GLU A 540 2.51 17.50 28.45
N ASP A 541 2.01 18.65 28.90
CA ASP A 541 0.62 19.03 28.70
C ASP A 541 0.33 19.35 27.22
N ALA A 542 1.28 19.89 26.46
CA ALA A 542 1.17 20.00 25.00
C ALA A 542 1.12 18.62 24.32
N VAL A 543 1.97 17.67 24.72
CA VAL A 543 1.93 16.27 24.25
C VAL A 543 0.58 15.63 24.55
N ARG A 544 0.06 15.80 25.77
CA ARG A 544 -1.23 15.25 26.18
C ARG A 544 -2.41 15.89 25.46
N THR A 545 -2.38 17.19 25.18
CA THR A 545 -3.40 17.88 24.39
C THR A 545 -3.50 17.29 22.98
N ILE A 546 -2.37 17.10 22.29
CA ILE A 546 -2.32 16.48 20.96
C ILE A 546 -2.84 15.03 21.02
N LEU A 547 -2.39 14.24 22.00
CA LEU A 547 -2.82 12.85 22.16
C LEU A 547 -4.31 12.73 22.51
N GLN A 548 -4.83 13.60 23.38
CA GLN A 548 -6.23 13.60 23.78
C GLN A 548 -7.15 13.98 22.60
N ASP A 549 -6.80 15.02 21.84
CA ASP A 549 -7.56 15.40 20.65
C ASP A 549 -7.55 14.27 19.61
N PHE A 550 -6.39 13.67 19.33
CA PHE A 550 -6.28 12.51 18.44
C PHE A 550 -7.11 11.31 18.93
N PHE A 551 -6.94 10.86 20.18
CA PHE A 551 -7.65 9.70 20.73
C PHE A 551 -9.17 9.91 20.87
N LYS A 552 -9.63 11.16 20.92
CA LYS A 552 -11.05 11.49 20.82
C LYS A 552 -11.49 11.52 19.34
N ARG A 553 -11.02 12.51 18.57
CA ARG A 553 -11.57 12.89 17.26
C ARG A 553 -11.14 11.99 16.09
N ALA A 554 -9.99 11.32 16.18
CA ALA A 554 -9.62 10.30 15.19
C ALA A 554 -10.41 8.99 15.37
N PHE A 555 -11.23 8.88 16.42
CA PHE A 555 -11.96 7.67 16.81
C PHE A 555 -13.38 7.97 17.33
N ASP A 556 -14.04 9.01 16.80
CA ASP A 556 -15.34 9.51 17.26
C ASP A 556 -16.54 9.18 16.34
N GLY A 557 -16.31 8.43 15.26
CA GLY A 557 -17.32 8.10 14.25
C GLY A 557 -17.58 9.22 13.23
N SER A 558 -16.86 10.33 13.29
CA SER A 558 -16.89 11.39 12.26
C SER A 558 -16.38 10.90 10.90
N GLY A 559 -16.70 11.64 9.84
CA GLY A 559 -16.34 11.33 8.46
C GLY A 559 -17.21 10.29 7.74
N ALA A 560 -18.11 9.58 8.43
CA ALA A 560 -19.15 8.76 7.78
C ALA A 560 -20.22 9.65 7.08
N ASP A 561 -21.11 9.07 6.27
CA ASP A 561 -22.16 9.85 5.59
C ASP A 561 -23.27 10.29 6.57
N ASN A 562 -23.61 9.46 7.57
CA ASN A 562 -24.63 9.77 8.58
C ASN A 562 -24.33 9.16 9.98
N PHE A 563 -25.21 9.37 10.95
CA PHE A 563 -25.06 8.85 12.32
C PHE A 563 -25.24 7.33 12.43
N PHE A 564 -26.03 6.69 11.55
CA PHE A 564 -26.22 5.23 11.57
C PHE A 564 -24.99 4.48 11.03
N GLU A 565 -24.24 5.11 10.13
CA GLU A 565 -23.00 4.56 9.57
C GLU A 565 -21.75 4.84 10.41
N ALA A 566 -21.83 5.74 11.38
CA ALA A 566 -20.73 6.07 12.28
C ALA A 566 -20.30 4.84 13.10
N GLY A 567 -19.07 4.34 12.88
CA GLY A 567 -18.56 3.14 13.53
C GLY A 567 -19.28 1.84 13.15
N SER A 568 -20.08 1.84 12.07
CA SER A 568 -20.88 0.68 11.60
C SER A 568 -20.05 -0.51 11.10
N CYS A 569 -18.77 -0.29 10.82
CA CYS A 569 -17.81 -1.27 10.30
C CYS A 569 -16.39 -0.98 10.83
N ILE A 570 -15.46 -1.93 10.65
CA ILE A 570 -14.06 -1.74 11.05
C ILE A 570 -13.36 -0.60 10.30
N ASP A 571 -13.76 -0.35 9.05
CA ASP A 571 -13.25 0.74 8.22
C ASP A 571 -13.63 2.11 8.79
N GLY A 572 -14.80 2.22 9.43
CA GLY A 572 -15.30 3.45 10.05
C GLY A 572 -14.36 4.01 11.12
N ARG A 573 -13.53 3.16 11.75
CA ARG A 573 -12.44 3.58 12.66
C ARG A 573 -11.41 4.44 11.94
N LEU A 574 -11.06 4.09 10.70
CA LEU A 574 -10.06 4.79 9.90
C LEU A 574 -10.66 6.02 9.21
N THR A 575 -11.96 6.00 8.88
CA THR A 575 -12.70 7.15 8.35
C THR A 575 -12.62 8.36 9.31
N SER A 576 -12.78 8.15 10.62
CA SER A 576 -12.65 9.24 11.60
C SER A 576 -11.21 9.77 11.71
N ALA A 577 -10.20 8.90 11.61
CA ALA A 577 -8.80 9.35 11.56
C ALA A 577 -8.46 10.14 10.29
N TRP A 578 -9.06 9.78 9.15
CA TRP A 578 -8.96 10.56 7.91
C TRP A 578 -9.64 11.94 8.03
N ASN A 579 -10.80 12.00 8.70
CA ASN A 579 -11.47 13.27 9.00
C ASN A 579 -10.64 14.14 9.97
N TRP A 580 -10.02 13.55 11.00
CA TRP A 580 -9.08 14.26 11.88
C TRP A 580 -7.90 14.85 11.09
N CYS A 581 -7.33 14.11 10.13
CA CYS A 581 -6.28 14.63 9.25
C CYS A 581 -6.72 15.86 8.43
N HIS A 582 -8.00 15.95 8.05
CA HIS A 582 -8.55 17.12 7.34
C HIS A 582 -8.76 18.32 8.27
N GLN A 583 -9.09 18.08 9.54
CA GLN A 583 -9.33 19.11 10.55
C GLN A 583 -8.05 19.57 11.28
N LEU A 584 -6.92 18.86 11.11
CA LEU A 584 -5.65 19.19 11.76
C LEU A 584 -5.19 20.64 11.55
N PRO A 585 -5.34 21.30 10.37
CA PRO A 585 -4.95 22.70 10.20
C PRO A 585 -5.66 23.69 11.13
N ASP A 586 -6.88 23.35 11.59
CA ASP A 586 -7.69 24.18 12.49
C ASP A 586 -7.34 23.94 13.98
N ALA A 587 -6.51 22.92 14.29
CA ALA A 587 -6.12 22.60 15.65
C ALA A 587 -5.13 23.64 16.20
N GLU A 588 -5.31 24.04 17.46
CA GLU A 588 -4.47 25.06 18.09
C GLU A 588 -2.98 24.69 18.14
N TYR A 589 -2.68 23.39 18.19
CA TYR A 589 -1.34 22.82 18.22
C TYR A 589 -0.73 22.59 16.81
N TYR A 590 -1.43 22.94 15.72
CA TYR A 590 -0.96 22.69 14.35
C TYR A 590 0.42 23.30 14.05
N PHE A 591 0.75 24.44 14.68
CA PHE A 591 2.07 25.05 14.55
C PHE A 591 3.21 24.13 15.04
N LEU A 592 2.97 23.23 16.00
CA LEU A 592 3.96 22.25 16.47
C LEU A 592 4.21 21.17 15.41
N PHE A 593 3.20 20.81 14.60
CA PHE A 593 3.41 19.98 13.41
C PHE A 593 4.28 20.72 12.40
N LYS A 594 4.01 22.01 12.12
CA LYS A 594 4.83 22.83 11.21
C LYS A 594 6.28 22.95 11.66
N LEU A 595 6.53 23.19 12.94
CA LEU A 595 7.88 23.23 13.53
C LEU A 595 8.60 21.87 13.44
N ALA A 596 7.88 20.76 13.61
CA ALA A 596 8.38 19.41 13.39
C ALA A 596 8.59 19.05 11.90
N GLY A 597 8.50 20.00 10.98
CA GLY A 597 8.72 19.81 9.54
C GLY A 597 7.52 19.24 8.76
N PHE A 598 6.33 19.15 9.36
CA PHE A 598 5.15 18.62 8.69
C PHE A 598 4.72 19.51 7.51
N ARG A 599 4.59 18.91 6.32
CA ARG A 599 4.08 19.56 5.11
C ARG A 599 2.64 19.13 4.80
N SER A 600 2.42 17.83 4.65
CA SER A 600 1.11 17.20 4.43
C SER A 600 1.15 15.73 4.85
N PHE A 601 0.00 15.08 5.00
CA PHE A 601 -0.08 13.61 5.16
C PHE A 601 0.22 12.82 3.87
N ASP A 602 0.27 13.52 2.73
CA ASP A 602 0.49 12.96 1.40
C ASP A 602 1.94 13.05 0.89
N GLY A 603 2.80 13.75 1.64
CA GLY A 603 4.19 14.05 1.28
C GLY A 603 4.31 15.27 0.36
N ASP A 604 5.49 15.42 -0.25
CA ASP A 604 5.69 16.41 -1.31
C ASP A 604 4.96 15.97 -2.58
N PHE A 605 4.06 16.83 -3.08
CA PHE A 605 3.56 16.73 -4.45
C PHE A 605 4.69 17.09 -5.41
N GLN A 606 5.47 16.09 -5.83
CA GLN A 606 6.28 16.19 -7.04
C GLN A 606 5.36 16.16 -8.26
N SER A 607 4.85 17.34 -8.62
CA SER A 607 4.14 17.62 -9.88
C SER A 607 5.02 17.30 -11.08
#